data_AF-A0A7S7LXK1-F1
#
_entry.id   AF-A0A7S7LXK1-F1
#
_cell.length_a   1.000
_cell.length_b   1.000
_cell.length_c   1.000
_cell.angle_alpha   90.00
_cell.angle_beta   90.00
_cell.angle_gamma   90.00
#
_symmetry.space_group_name_H-M   'P 1'
#
loop_
_entity.id
_entity.type
_entity.pdbx_description
1 polymer ?
#
loop_
_entity_poly.entity_id
_entity_poly.type
_entity_poly.pdbx_seq_one_letter_code
_entity_poly.pdbx_strand_id
1 'polypeptide(L)'
;MTIDGDTLEIELDMDIKDVLELKNFVVDRLEYIEAVSLTGEMNEFSSSSLFQLLFSMKKSKPSIVINAIDKDLRLDKYGLLHWIKND
;
A
#
# COMPACT_ATOMS: atom_id res chain seq x y z
N MET A 1 -15.12 20.38 15.02
CA MET A 1 -15.21 18.91 14.91
C MET A 1 -14.10 18.48 13.99
N THR A 2 -12.91 18.31 14.56
CA THR A 2 -11.69 17.91 13.85
C THR A 2 -11.62 16.40 13.99
N ILE A 3 -11.92 15.71 12.89
CA ILE A 3 -11.67 14.28 12.76
C ILE A 3 -10.16 14.20 12.51
N ASP A 4 -9.39 13.93 13.55
CA ASP A 4 -7.99 13.53 13.40
C ASP A 4 -8.02 12.08 12.92
N GLY A 5 -7.95 11.90 11.61
CA GLY A 5 -7.86 10.59 10.97
C GLY A 5 -6.56 9.89 11.32
N ASP A 6 -6.64 8.60 11.66
CA ASP A 6 -5.46 7.80 11.92
C ASP A 6 -4.68 7.58 10.61
N THR A 7 -3.42 8.01 10.61
CA THR A 7 -2.46 7.71 9.54
C THR A 7 -1.65 6.49 9.96
N LEU A 8 -1.69 5.45 9.14
CA LEU A 8 -0.85 4.27 9.30
C LEU A 8 0.49 4.49 8.59
N GLU A 9 1.58 4.50 9.35
CA GLU A 9 2.93 4.55 8.81
C GLU A 9 3.49 3.14 8.62
N ILE A 10 4.04 2.85 7.43
CA ILE A 10 4.57 1.53 7.07
C ILE A 10 5.95 1.69 6.43
N GLU A 11 6.92 0.92 6.90
CA GLU A 11 8.25 0.85 6.30
C GLU A 11 8.23 -0.01 5.03
N LEU A 12 8.95 0.42 3.99
CA LEU A 12 9.00 -0.26 2.70
C LEU A 12 9.85 -1.54 2.68
N ASP A 13 10.67 -1.77 3.71
CA ASP A 13 11.64 -2.88 3.82
C ASP A 13 11.13 -4.08 4.64
N MET A 14 9.80 -4.22 4.76
CA MET A 14 9.16 -5.34 5.45
C MET A 14 9.39 -6.70 4.78
N ASP A 15 9.62 -7.73 5.58
CA ASP A 15 9.63 -9.12 5.10
C ASP A 15 8.20 -9.71 5.02
N ILE A 16 8.08 -10.95 4.54
CA ILE A 16 6.76 -11.59 4.38
C ILE A 16 6.02 -11.82 5.71
N LYS A 17 6.74 -12.06 6.81
CA LYS A 17 6.13 -12.24 8.13
C LYS A 17 5.59 -10.93 8.64
N ASP A 18 6.36 -9.86 8.49
CA ASP A 18 5.95 -8.51 8.86
C ASP A 18 4.68 -8.09 8.10
N VAL A 19 4.62 -8.38 6.79
CA VAL A 19 3.43 -8.11 5.96
C VAL A 19 2.21 -8.91 6.43
N LEU A 20 2.38 -10.15 6.90
CA LEU A 20 1.27 -10.95 7.44
C LEU A 20 0.77 -10.41 8.78
N GLU A 21 1.67 -9.97 9.65
CA GLU A 21 1.30 -9.32 10.91
C GLU A 21 0.55 -8.02 10.66
N LEU A 22 1.05 -7.18 9.74
CA LEU A 22 0.39 -5.96 9.29
C LEU A 22 -1.01 -6.24 8.74
N LYS A 23 -1.16 -7.26 7.89
CA LYS A 23 -2.48 -7.67 7.36
C LYS A 23 -3.44 -7.97 8.51
N ASN A 24 -3.03 -8.80 9.47
CA ASN A 24 -3.88 -9.17 10.61
C ASN A 24 -4.23 -7.94 11.47
N PHE A 25 -3.30 -7.00 11.61
CA PHE A 25 -3.54 -5.75 12.32
C PHE A 25 -4.57 -4.86 11.61
N VAL A 26 -4.47 -4.74 10.28
CA VAL A 26 -5.30 -3.82 9.47
C VAL A 26 -6.72 -4.34 9.25
N VAL A 27 -6.93 -5.66 9.13
CA VAL A 27 -8.24 -6.24 8.80
C VAL A 27 -9.36 -5.73 9.70
N ASP A 28 -9.13 -5.66 11.01
CA ASP A 28 -10.14 -5.23 11.98
C ASP A 28 -10.19 -3.70 12.19
N ARG A 29 -9.23 -2.98 11.62
CA ARG A 29 -9.01 -1.54 11.88
C ARG A 29 -9.15 -0.67 10.63
N LEU A 30 -9.30 -1.28 9.45
CA LEU A 30 -9.31 -0.57 8.17
C LEU A 30 -10.34 0.56 8.11
N GLU A 31 -11.49 0.38 8.77
CA GLU A 31 -12.54 1.39 8.82
C GLU A 31 -12.07 2.72 9.44
N TYR A 32 -11.13 2.67 10.38
CA TYR A 32 -10.63 3.85 11.11
C TYR A 32 -9.40 4.50 10.46
N ILE A 33 -8.69 3.77 9.58
CA ILE A 33 -7.47 4.28 8.93
C ILE A 33 -7.86 5.19 7.76
N GLU A 34 -7.51 6.47 7.82
CA GLU A 34 -7.82 7.43 6.75
C GLU A 34 -6.71 7.52 5.70
N ALA A 35 -5.46 7.34 6.12
CA ALA A 35 -4.31 7.44 5.24
C ALA A 35 -3.25 6.38 5.56
N VAL A 36 -2.49 6.00 4.54
CA VAL A 36 -1.29 5.18 4.66
C VAL A 36 -0.11 5.98 4.13
N SER A 37 0.89 6.16 4.98
CA SER A 37 2.16 6.78 4.63
C SER A 37 3.25 5.70 4.57
N LEU A 38 4.10 5.75 3.54
CA LEU A 38 5.20 4.82 3.37
C LEU A 38 6.51 5.52 3.69
N THR A 39 7.31 4.93 4.58
CA THR A 39 8.64 5.39 4.97
C THR A 39 9.72 4.44 4.42
N GLY A 40 10.90 4.98 4.14
CA GLY A 40 12.01 4.23 3.53
C GLY A 40 12.37 4.71 2.11
N GLU A 41 13.41 4.11 1.53
CA GLU A 41 13.84 4.45 0.17
C GLU A 41 12.82 3.95 -0.87
N MET A 42 11.97 4.85 -1.38
CA MET A 42 10.90 4.59 -2.37
C MET A 42 11.34 3.94 -3.69
N ASN A 43 12.62 3.58 -3.86
CA ASN A 43 13.11 3.04 -5.12
C ASN A 43 12.75 1.56 -5.31
N GLU A 44 12.44 0.81 -4.25
CA GLU A 44 12.02 -0.59 -4.35
C GLU A 44 10.99 -0.91 -3.25
N PHE A 45 9.81 -1.40 -3.62
CA PHE A 45 9.06 -2.23 -2.68
C PHE A 45 9.91 -3.48 -2.43
N SER A 46 10.29 -3.76 -1.19
CA SER A 46 11.06 -4.96 -0.86
C SER A 46 10.31 -6.26 -1.20
N SER A 47 8.98 -6.18 -1.28
CA SER A 47 8.09 -7.32 -1.47
C SER A 47 6.84 -6.95 -2.26
N SER A 48 6.50 -7.77 -3.26
CA SER A 48 5.22 -7.70 -3.98
C SER A 48 4.01 -7.94 -3.08
N SER A 49 4.21 -8.60 -1.92
CA SER A 49 3.14 -8.88 -0.95
C SER A 49 2.68 -7.61 -0.24
N LEU A 50 3.60 -6.69 0.07
CA LEU A 50 3.25 -5.38 0.63
C LEU A 50 2.43 -4.57 -0.39
N PHE A 51 2.85 -4.55 -1.65
CA PHE A 51 2.09 -3.90 -2.72
C PHE A 51 0.68 -4.50 -2.85
N GLN A 52 0.55 -5.83 -2.84
CA GLN A 52 -0.74 -6.52 -2.90
C GLN A 52 -1.62 -6.19 -1.69
N LEU A 53 -1.06 -6.06 -0.49
CA LEU A 53 -1.78 -5.65 0.71
C LEU A 53 -2.31 -4.22 0.57
N LEU A 54 -1.46 -3.26 0.20
CA LEU A 54 -1.86 -1.86 0.00
C LEU A 54 -2.95 -1.73 -1.06
N PHE A 55 -2.81 -2.43 -2.18
CA PHE A 55 -3.83 -2.48 -3.22
C PHE A 55 -5.16 -3.07 -2.70
N SER A 56 -5.09 -4.15 -1.90
CA SER A 56 -6.27 -4.77 -1.30
C SER A 56 -6.96 -3.83 -0.30
N MET A 57 -6.19 -3.09 0.50
CA MET A 57 -6.72 -2.06 1.41
C MET A 57 -7.47 -0.98 0.63
N LYS A 58 -6.89 -0.46 -0.46
CA LYS A 58 -7.54 0.53 -1.32
C LYS A 58 -8.81 0.00 -1.96
N LYS A 59 -8.82 -1.26 -2.38
CA LYS A 59 -10.02 -1.91 -2.93
C LYS A 59 -11.13 -2.05 -1.88
N SER A 60 -10.78 -2.41 -0.65
CA SER A 60 -11.74 -2.61 0.45
C SER A 60 -12.28 -1.30 1.03
N LYS A 61 -11.45 -0.25 1.11
CA LYS A 61 -11.84 1.10 1.52
C LYS A 61 -11.37 2.11 0.47
N PRO A 62 -12.15 2.39 -0.60
CA PRO A 62 -11.73 3.30 -1.67
C PRO A 62 -11.39 4.72 -1.21
N SER A 63 -11.93 5.16 -0.08
CA SER A 63 -11.68 6.47 0.52
C SER A 63 -10.35 6.60 1.25
N ILE A 64 -9.65 5.49 1.57
CA ILE A 64 -8.33 5.54 2.21
C ILE A 64 -7.32 6.18 1.26
N VAL A 65 -6.51 7.10 1.75
CA VAL A 65 -5.47 7.75 0.95
C VAL A 65 -4.20 6.92 1.00
N ILE A 66 -3.72 6.43 -0.15
CA ILE A 66 -2.45 5.70 -0.25
C ILE A 66 -1.67 6.28 -1.44
N ASN A 67 -0.80 7.24 -1.20
CA ASN A 67 -0.11 7.98 -2.26
C ASN A 67 0.66 7.10 -3.26
N ALA A 68 1.18 5.96 -2.83
CA ALA A 68 1.90 5.01 -3.71
C ALA A 68 0.98 4.22 -4.65
N ILE A 69 -0.32 4.18 -4.38
CA ILE A 69 -1.35 3.54 -5.22
C ILE A 69 -2.15 4.61 -5.98
N ASP A 70 -2.41 5.75 -5.35
CA ASP A 70 -3.25 6.82 -5.88
C ASP A 70 -2.56 7.69 -6.93
N LYS A 71 -1.23 7.78 -6.88
CA LYS A 71 -0.44 8.45 -7.92
C LYS A 71 -0.01 7.43 -8.96
N ASP A 72 0.08 7.86 -10.21
CA ASP A 72 0.76 7.08 -11.25
C ASP A 72 2.11 6.64 -10.69
N LEU A 73 2.25 5.32 -10.45
CA LEU A 73 3.51 4.74 -10.07
C LEU A 73 4.55 5.26 -11.06
N ARG A 74 5.66 5.73 -10.55
CA ARG A 74 6.80 6.12 -11.38
C ARG A 74 7.45 4.86 -11.95
N LEU A 75 6.75 4.29 -12.93
CA LEU A 75 7.10 3.08 -13.67
C LEU A 75 8.35 3.27 -14.52
N ASP A 76 8.84 4.51 -14.66
CA ASP A 76 10.09 4.84 -15.34
C ASP A 76 11.33 4.19 -14.70
N LYS A 77 11.21 3.73 -13.45
CA LYS A 77 12.25 2.96 -12.75
C LYS A 77 12.06 1.45 -12.78
N TYR A 78 10.88 0.97 -13.15
CA TYR A 78 10.57 -0.45 -13.22
C TYR A 78 10.79 -0.93 -14.65
N GLY A 79 11.64 -1.95 -14.83
CA GLY A 79 11.97 -2.49 -16.15
C GLY A 79 10.74 -2.93 -16.96
N LEU A 80 10.88 -2.88 -18.28
CA LEU A 80 9.92 -3.19 -19.35
C LEU A 80 8.63 -3.94 -18.92
N LEU A 81 7.47 -3.30 -19.10
CA LEU A 81 6.17 -3.88 -18.78
C LEU A 81 5.62 -4.68 -19.98
N HIS A 82 5.63 -6.01 -19.89
CA HIS A 82 4.98 -6.88 -20.88
C HIS A 82 3.48 -7.03 -20.53
N TRP A 83 2.61 -6.30 -21.23
CA TRP A 83 1.16 -6.49 -21.13
C TRP A 83 0.68 -7.45 -22.21
N ILE A 84 0.17 -8.63 -21.82
CA ILE A 84 -0.58 -9.51 -22.73
C ILE A 84 -2.06 -9.30 -22.42
N LYS A 85 -2.76 -8.57 -23.29
CA LYS A 85 -4.22 -8.45 -23.25
C LYS A 85 -4.78 -9.69 -23.96
N ASN A 86 -5.53 -10.51 -23.22
CA ASN A 86 -6.48 -11.43 -23.86
C ASN A 86 -7.84 -10.73 -23.82
N ASP A 87 -8.47 -10.60 -25.00
CA ASP A 87 -9.79 -9.97 -25.17
C ASP A 87 -10.92 -10.76 -24.50
#